data_AF-A0AAD5QSY2-F1
#
_entry.id   AF-A0AAD5QSY2-F1
#
_cell.length_a   1.000
_cell.length_b   1.000
_cell.length_c   1.000
_cell.angle_alpha   90.00
_cell.angle_beta   90.00
_cell.angle_gamma   90.00
#
_symmetry.space_group_name_H-M   'P 1'
#
loop_
_entity.id
_entity.type
_entity.pdbx_description
1 polymer ?
#
loop_
_entity_poly.entity_id
_entity_poly.type
_entity_poly.pdbx_seq_one_letter_code
_entity_poly.pdbx_strand_id
1 'polypeptide(L)'
;MATPRLMEPYFVVEVIAPADCVSSVYTVLAKRRGHVTTDSPIPGSPMYSIKQTANVFLISTGIYSCNGLIRFETDLRTHTQGQAFCMSVFNHWQIVPGDPLDKSIVIRPLELQPTPHLAREFMIKTRRRKGLSEDVSVNKFFDDPMLLELAKQQDVFSYSGF
;
A
#
# COMPACT_ATOMS: atom_id res chain seq x y z
N MET A 1 -12.58 3.95 22.19
CA MET A 1 -12.89 3.03 21.05
C MET A 1 -11.59 2.53 20.45
N ALA A 2 -11.54 1.29 19.96
CA ALA A 2 -10.42 0.84 19.15
C ALA A 2 -10.38 1.60 17.81
N THR A 3 -9.19 1.94 17.32
CA THR A 3 -8.99 2.59 16.00
C THR A 3 -8.57 1.54 14.97
N PRO A 4 -9.49 0.91 14.24
CA PRO A 4 -9.15 -0.12 13.27
C PRO A 4 -8.31 0.46 12.12
N ARG A 5 -7.27 -0.25 11.70
CA ARG A 5 -6.40 0.12 10.58
C ARG A 5 -6.34 -1.01 9.56
N LEU A 6 -6.15 -0.66 8.30
CA LEU A 6 -5.93 -1.63 7.24
C LEU A 6 -4.44 -1.97 7.15
N MET A 7 -4.15 -3.21 6.73
CA MET A 7 -2.79 -3.67 6.46
C MET A 7 -2.66 -4.05 4.98
N GLU A 8 -1.52 -3.74 4.39
CA GLU A 8 -1.13 -4.13 3.04
C GLU A 8 0.06 -5.10 3.06
N PRO A 9 0.12 -6.06 2.14
CA PRO A 9 1.23 -7.00 2.06
C PRO A 9 2.44 -6.33 1.43
N TYR A 10 3.61 -6.60 1.99
CA TYR A 10 4.88 -6.03 1.56
C TYR A 10 5.74 -7.10 0.90
N PHE A 11 6.31 -6.76 -0.26
CA PHE A 11 7.14 -7.67 -1.05
C PHE A 11 8.58 -7.17 -1.07
N VAL A 12 9.52 -8.07 -0.81
CA VAL A 12 10.94 -7.82 -1.07
C VAL A 12 11.21 -8.17 -2.52
N VAL A 13 11.87 -7.26 -3.22
CA VAL A 13 12.27 -7.44 -4.61
C VAL A 13 13.78 -7.42 -4.67
N GLU A 14 14.35 -8.45 -5.29
CA GLU A 14 15.75 -8.52 -5.63
C GLU A 14 15.89 -8.27 -7.13
N VAL A 15 16.65 -7.23 -7.48
CA VAL A 15 16.93 -6.85 -8.87
C VAL A 15 18.40 -7.10 -9.17
N ILE A 16 18.66 -7.78 -10.27
CA ILE A 16 20.00 -7.98 -10.81
C ILE A 16 20.09 -7.20 -12.12
N ALA A 17 21.01 -6.24 -12.18
CA ALA A 17 21.17 -5.37 -13.33
C ALA A 17 22.66 -5.01 -13.56
N PRO A 18 23.06 -4.70 -14.80
CA PRO A 18 24.40 -4.13 -15.05
C PRO A 18 24.49 -2.71 -14.48
N ALA A 19 25.71 -2.23 -14.22
CA ALA A 19 25.99 -0.91 -13.64
C ALA A 19 25.29 0.25 -14.37
N ASP A 20 25.23 0.19 -15.70
CA ASP A 20 24.63 1.23 -16.54
C ASP A 20 23.11 1.36 -16.31
N CYS A 21 22.44 0.26 -15.99
CA CYS A 21 20.99 0.20 -15.79
C CYS A 21 20.57 0.51 -14.35
N VAL A 22 21.49 0.61 -13.40
CA VAL A 22 21.19 0.84 -11.98
C VAL A 22 20.37 2.13 -11.79
N SER A 23 20.73 3.21 -12.49
CA SER A 23 19.99 4.48 -12.44
C SER A 23 18.52 4.36 -12.89
N SER A 24 18.26 3.56 -13.93
CA SER A 24 16.92 3.23 -14.44
C SER A 24 16.11 2.42 -13.43
N VAL A 25 16.76 1.49 -12.71
CA VAL A 25 16.13 0.71 -11.64
C VAL A 25 15.63 1.68 -10.55
N TYR A 26 16.50 2.56 -10.04
CA TYR A 26 16.13 3.57 -9.02
C TYR A 26 14.95 4.45 -9.44
N THR A 27 14.86 4.85 -10.71
CA THR A 27 13.75 5.69 -11.20
C THR A 27 12.42 4.94 -11.24
N VAL A 28 12.42 3.68 -11.67
CA VAL A 28 11.19 2.85 -11.66
C VAL A 28 10.71 2.60 -10.24
N LEU A 29 11.64 2.42 -9.29
CA LEU A 29 11.36 2.19 -7.89
C LEU A 29 10.82 3.43 -7.18
N ALA A 30 11.39 4.60 -7.44
CA ALA A 30 10.96 5.87 -6.85
C ALA A 30 9.49 6.18 -7.19
N LYS A 31 9.04 5.87 -8.41
CA LYS A 31 7.63 6.01 -8.83
C LYS A 31 6.66 5.16 -8.03
N ARG A 32 7.13 4.06 -7.44
CA ARG A 32 6.31 3.04 -6.77
C ARG A 32 6.49 3.05 -5.25
N ARG A 33 6.93 4.17 -4.66
CA ARG A 33 7.23 4.29 -3.21
C ARG A 33 8.27 3.28 -2.72
N GLY A 34 9.14 2.80 -3.60
CA GLY A 34 10.12 1.78 -3.26
C GLY A 34 11.22 2.28 -2.30
N HIS A 35 11.39 1.57 -1.18
CA HIS A 35 12.48 1.63 -0.20
C HIS A 35 13.79 0.88 -0.56
N VAL A 36 14.84 1.44 -1.17
CA VAL A 36 16.07 0.65 -1.42
C VAL A 36 16.82 0.39 -0.11
N THR A 37 17.02 -0.89 0.23
CA THR A 37 17.61 -1.32 1.50
C THR A 37 19.10 -1.57 1.37
N THR A 38 19.51 -2.33 0.34
CA THR A 38 20.91 -2.66 0.10
C THR A 38 21.22 -2.65 -1.39
N ASP A 39 22.28 -1.95 -1.75
CA ASP A 39 22.86 -1.98 -3.09
C ASP A 39 24.29 -2.51 -2.97
N SER A 40 24.57 -3.64 -3.61
CA SER A 40 25.89 -4.27 -3.55
C SER A 40 26.28 -4.91 -4.89
N PRO A 41 27.53 -4.73 -5.36
CA PRO A 41 28.02 -5.44 -6.53
C PRO A 41 28.17 -6.93 -6.23
N ILE A 42 27.87 -7.78 -7.21
CA ILE A 42 28.05 -9.23 -7.08
C ILE A 42 29.53 -9.56 -7.34
N PRO A 43 30.26 -10.13 -6.37
CA PRO A 43 31.68 -10.42 -6.55
C PRO A 43 31.90 -11.42 -7.69
N GLY A 44 32.85 -11.13 -8.58
CA GLY A 44 33.17 -11.98 -9.72
C GLY A 44 32.27 -11.79 -10.95
N SER A 45 31.36 -10.81 -10.96
CA SER A 45 30.57 -10.44 -12.14
C SER A 45 30.43 -8.92 -12.27
N PRO A 46 30.18 -8.39 -13.48
CA PRO A 46 29.91 -6.95 -13.67
C PRO A 46 28.49 -6.53 -13.25
N MET A 47 27.74 -7.41 -12.58
CA MET A 47 26.34 -7.20 -12.21
C MET A 47 26.22 -6.66 -10.79
N TYR A 48 25.20 -5.82 -10.57
CA TYR A 48 24.79 -5.31 -9.27
C TYR A 48 23.56 -6.07 -8.79
N SER A 49 23.56 -6.45 -7.51
CA SER A 49 22.37 -6.94 -6.80
C SER A 49 21.83 -5.81 -5.94
N ILE A 50 20.66 -5.32 -6.33
CA ILE A 50 19.90 -4.32 -5.60
C ILE A 50 18.78 -5.08 -4.87
N LYS A 51 18.93 -5.24 -3.56
CA LYS A 51 17.84 -5.76 -2.73
C LYS A 51 17.07 -4.60 -2.14
N GLN A 52 15.76 -4.73 -2.27
CA GLN A 52 14.87 -3.67 -1.91
C GLN A 52 13.65 -4.22 -1.20
N THR A 53 13.34 -3.61 -0.07
CA THR A 53 12.01 -3.70 0.51
C THR A 53 11.13 -2.74 -0.26
N ALA A 54 10.61 -3.16 -1.41
CA ALA A 54 9.70 -2.33 -2.18
C ALA A 54 8.37 -2.29 -1.41
N ASN A 55 7.85 -1.08 -1.13
CA ASN A 55 6.41 -0.91 -1.03
C ASN A 55 5.87 -1.30 -2.43
N VAL A 56 5.75 -2.58 -2.76
CA VAL A 56 5.01 -2.95 -3.98
C VAL A 56 3.56 -2.71 -3.63
N PHE A 57 3.19 -1.45 -3.78
CA PHE A 57 1.85 -0.97 -3.66
C PHE A 57 1.01 -1.75 -4.66
N LEU A 58 0.27 -2.73 -4.17
CA LEU A 58 -0.57 -3.59 -4.99
C LEU A 58 -1.88 -2.92 -5.45
N ILE A 59 -2.14 -1.63 -5.15
CA ILE A 59 -3.50 -1.06 -5.35
C ILE A 59 -3.63 0.39 -5.92
N SER A 60 -2.58 1.22 -6.12
CA SER A 60 -2.71 2.69 -6.38
C SER A 60 -1.96 3.13 -7.63
N THR A 61 -1.97 2.26 -8.64
CA THR A 61 -1.94 2.73 -10.02
C THR A 61 -3.03 1.99 -10.79
N GLY A 62 -4.28 2.42 -10.58
CA GLY A 62 -5.31 2.36 -11.62
C GLY A 62 -5.79 1.02 -12.17
N ILE A 63 -5.43 -0.16 -11.61
CA ILE A 63 -6.07 -1.42 -12.02
C ILE A 63 -6.34 -2.27 -10.77
N TYR A 64 -7.65 -2.45 -10.55
CA TYR A 64 -8.23 -3.48 -9.70
C TYR A 64 -7.77 -4.86 -10.16
N SER A 65 -6.62 -5.31 -9.71
CA SER A 65 -6.34 -6.74 -9.73
C SER A 65 -5.12 -7.01 -8.88
N CYS A 66 -5.04 -8.24 -8.42
CA CYS A 66 -3.88 -8.99 -7.95
C CYS A 66 -2.62 -8.93 -8.87
N ASN A 67 -2.53 -7.96 -9.80
CA ASN A 67 -1.56 -7.84 -10.89
C ASN A 67 -0.62 -6.61 -10.76
N GLY A 68 -0.63 -5.88 -9.64
CA GLY A 68 0.30 -4.74 -9.44
C GLY A 68 1.78 -5.14 -9.53
N LEU A 69 2.09 -6.36 -9.08
CA LEU A 69 3.41 -6.98 -9.15
C LEU A 69 3.80 -7.39 -10.59
N ILE A 70 2.84 -7.90 -11.37
CA ILE A 70 3.05 -8.33 -12.77
C ILE A 70 3.54 -7.16 -13.65
N ARG A 71 3.08 -5.93 -13.35
CA ARG A 71 3.54 -4.73 -14.07
C ARG A 71 4.90 -4.20 -13.64
N PHE A 72 5.39 -4.52 -12.44
CA PHE A 72 6.71 -4.02 -12.01
C PHE A 72 7.84 -4.63 -12.83
N GLU A 73 7.84 -5.96 -12.97
CA GLU A 73 8.83 -6.68 -13.78
C GLU A 73 8.82 -6.19 -15.24
N THR A 74 7.63 -6.04 -15.81
CA THR A 74 7.48 -5.62 -17.21
C THR A 74 8.00 -4.20 -17.43
N ASP A 75 7.68 -3.26 -16.54
CA ASP A 75 8.18 -1.89 -16.61
C ASP A 75 9.70 -1.83 -16.45
N LEU A 76 10.26 -2.62 -15.51
CA LEU A 76 11.70 -2.71 -15.29
C LEU A 76 12.42 -3.17 -16.56
N ARG A 77 11.98 -4.30 -17.14
CA ARG A 77 12.54 -4.85 -18.37
C ARG A 77 12.41 -3.88 -19.54
N THR A 78 11.29 -3.18 -19.66
CA THR A 78 11.09 -2.20 -20.75
C THR A 78 12.05 -1.02 -20.62
N HIS A 79 12.25 -0.51 -19.41
CA HIS A 79 13.18 0.61 -19.16
C HIS A 79 14.65 0.22 -19.29
N THR A 80 15.01 -1.04 -19.03
CA THR A 80 16.38 -1.56 -19.14
C THR A 80 16.63 -2.37 -20.41
N GLN A 81 15.75 -2.31 -21.40
CA GLN A 81 15.85 -3.08 -22.66
C GLN A 81 16.09 -4.60 -22.45
N GLY A 82 15.50 -5.16 -21.39
CA GLY A 82 15.63 -6.57 -21.01
C GLY A 82 16.92 -6.96 -20.29
N GLN A 83 17.80 -6.00 -19.97
CA GLN A 83 19.08 -6.28 -19.30
C GLN A 83 18.95 -6.54 -17.79
N ALA A 84 17.94 -5.96 -17.13
CA ALA A 84 17.69 -6.19 -15.71
C ALA A 84 16.63 -7.27 -15.50
N PHE A 85 16.85 -8.08 -14.46
CA PHE A 85 15.94 -9.12 -14.01
C PHE A 85 15.52 -8.87 -12.57
N CYS A 86 14.28 -9.20 -12.21
CA CYS A 86 13.80 -9.06 -10.84
C CYS A 86 13.07 -10.31 -10.36
N MET A 87 13.24 -10.62 -9.07
CA MET A 87 12.45 -11.61 -8.34
C MET A 87 11.76 -10.94 -7.17
N SER A 88 10.54 -11.37 -6.85
CA SER A 88 9.75 -10.81 -5.77
C SER A 88 9.24 -11.89 -4.83
N VAL A 89 9.42 -11.69 -3.53
CA VAL A 89 8.99 -12.62 -2.48
C VAL A 89 8.21 -11.86 -1.42
N PHE A 90 7.12 -12.46 -0.93
CA PHE A 90 6.36 -11.91 0.18
C PHE A 90 7.19 -11.89 1.46
N ASN A 91 7.13 -10.80 2.23
CA ASN A 91 7.90 -10.66 3.47
C ASN A 91 7.00 -10.49 4.71
N HIS A 92 6.22 -9.41 4.78
CA HIS A 92 5.39 -9.10 5.96
C HIS A 92 4.19 -8.23 5.61
N TRP A 93 3.35 -7.92 6.61
CA TRP A 93 2.22 -7.00 6.50
C TRP A 93 2.56 -5.67 7.17
N GLN A 94 2.26 -4.56 6.49
CA GLN A 94 2.48 -3.21 7.01
C GLN A 94 1.16 -2.45 7.08
N ILE A 95 1.04 -1.53 8.04
CA ILE A 95 -0.14 -0.68 8.19
C ILE A 95 -0.21 0.32 7.04
N VAL A 96 -1.39 0.41 6.40
CA VAL A 96 -1.67 1.40 5.36
C VAL A 96 -1.74 2.79 6.01
N PRO A 97 -1.05 3.81 5.46
CA PRO A 97 -1.15 5.17 5.98
C PRO A 97 -2.57 5.72 5.79
N GLY A 98 -3.06 6.40 6.84
CA GLY A 98 -4.39 7.01 6.84
C GLY A 98 -5.42 6.29 7.69
N ASP A 99 -6.53 6.97 7.96
CA ASP A 99 -7.67 6.41 8.70
C ASP A 99 -8.76 5.91 7.73
N PRO A 100 -9.16 4.62 7.78
CA PRO A 100 -10.24 4.12 6.94
C PRO A 100 -11.62 4.67 7.31
N LEU A 101 -11.83 5.12 8.56
CA LEU A 101 -13.14 5.56 9.06
C LEU A 101 -13.39 7.06 8.88
N ASP A 102 -12.39 7.83 8.45
CA ASP A 102 -12.53 9.26 8.26
C ASP A 102 -13.47 9.57 7.07
N LYS A 103 -14.62 10.16 7.39
CA LYS A 103 -15.65 10.56 6.41
C LYS A 103 -15.41 11.94 5.81
N SER A 104 -14.51 12.74 6.37
CA SER A 104 -14.19 14.07 5.84
C SER A 104 -13.47 13.98 4.49
N ILE A 105 -12.79 12.86 4.24
CA ILE A 105 -12.02 12.61 3.03
C ILE A 105 -12.95 12.16 1.89
N VAL A 106 -13.19 13.07 0.95
CA VAL A 106 -13.92 12.76 -0.29
C VAL A 106 -12.95 12.27 -1.36
N ILE A 107 -13.14 11.02 -1.79
CA ILE A 107 -12.32 10.39 -2.82
C ILE A 107 -12.83 10.81 -4.20
N ARG A 108 -11.95 11.41 -5.00
CA ARG A 108 -12.26 11.80 -6.38
C ARG A 108 -12.12 10.59 -7.32
N PRO A 109 -13.10 10.31 -8.19
CA PRO A 109 -12.97 9.27 -9.20
C PRO A 109 -11.79 9.53 -10.14
N LEU A 110 -11.12 8.46 -10.59
CA LEU A 110 -10.05 8.47 -11.60
C LEU A 110 -8.77 9.25 -11.25
N GLU A 111 -8.67 9.83 -10.06
CA GLU A 111 -7.45 10.48 -9.56
C GLU A 111 -6.76 9.63 -8.50
N LEU A 112 -5.42 9.65 -8.52
CA LEU A 112 -4.60 9.04 -7.47
C LEU A 112 -4.68 9.89 -6.20
N GLN A 113 -5.04 9.26 -5.09
CA GLN A 113 -5.15 9.96 -3.82
C GLN A 113 -3.80 10.09 -3.12
N PRO A 114 -3.61 11.17 -2.33
CA PRO A 114 -2.37 11.35 -1.56
C PRO A 114 -2.24 10.27 -0.49
N THR A 115 -1.00 10.04 -0.04
CA THR A 115 -0.64 8.99 0.94
C THR A 115 -1.56 8.90 2.18
N PRO A 116 -1.95 10.00 2.87
CA PRO A 116 -2.79 9.90 4.06
C PRO A 116 -4.24 9.45 3.78
N HIS A 117 -4.70 9.48 2.54
CA HIS A 117 -6.10 9.17 2.19
C HIS A 117 -6.28 7.73 1.66
N LEU A 118 -5.19 6.97 1.57
CA LEU A 118 -5.21 5.65 0.94
C LEU A 118 -6.01 4.62 1.71
N ALA A 119 -5.93 4.61 3.04
CA ALA A 119 -6.71 3.68 3.85
C ALA A 119 -8.22 3.82 3.57
N ARG A 120 -8.72 5.05 3.44
CA ARG A 120 -10.12 5.34 3.08
C ARG A 120 -10.44 4.91 1.67
N GLU A 121 -9.58 5.24 0.70
CA GLU A 121 -9.73 4.85 -0.70
C GLU A 121 -9.86 3.33 -0.86
N PHE A 122 -8.97 2.58 -0.21
CA PHE A 122 -8.95 1.12 -0.23
C PHE A 122 -10.21 0.52 0.36
N MET A 123 -10.66 1.06 1.50
CA MET A 123 -11.87 0.60 2.15
C MET A 123 -13.08 0.78 1.21
N ILE A 124 -13.29 1.97 0.67
CA ILE A 124 -14.42 2.28 -0.23
C ILE A 124 -14.36 1.40 -1.48
N LYS A 125 -13.21 1.35 -2.18
CA LYS A 125 -13.07 0.56 -3.41
C LYS A 125 -13.30 -0.93 -3.19
N THR A 126 -12.76 -1.48 -2.12
CA THR A 126 -12.94 -2.91 -1.78
C THR A 126 -14.40 -3.21 -1.45
N ARG A 127 -15.08 -2.33 -0.72
CA ARG A 127 -16.49 -2.49 -0.36
C ARG A 127 -17.40 -2.38 -1.58
N ARG A 128 -17.18 -1.38 -2.45
CA ARG A 128 -17.88 -1.25 -3.74
C ARG A 128 -17.72 -2.51 -4.59
N ARG A 129 -16.51 -3.07 -4.68
CA ARG A 129 -16.25 -4.33 -5.41
C ARG A 129 -17.00 -5.52 -4.82
N LYS A 130 -17.18 -5.55 -3.49
CA LYS A 130 -17.92 -6.60 -2.78
C LYS A 130 -19.44 -6.37 -2.74
N GLY A 131 -19.94 -5.27 -3.31
CA GLY A 131 -21.37 -4.92 -3.26
C GLY A 131 -21.87 -4.47 -1.89
N LEU A 132 -20.97 -3.99 -1.01
CA LEU A 132 -21.31 -3.48 0.31
C LEU A 132 -21.46 -1.95 0.29
N SER A 133 -22.22 -1.41 1.25
CA SER A 133 -22.33 0.04 1.48
C SER A 133 -20.97 0.69 1.69
N GLU A 134 -20.78 1.92 1.24
CA GLU A 134 -19.48 2.62 1.37
C GLU A 134 -19.14 2.89 2.84
N ASP A 135 -20.13 3.33 3.60
CA ASP A 135 -19.97 3.56 5.02
C ASP A 135 -20.12 2.27 5.83
N VAL A 136 -19.24 2.16 6.83
CA VAL A 136 -19.31 1.15 7.88
C VAL A 136 -20.28 1.67 8.93
N SER A 137 -21.51 1.14 8.93
CA SER A 137 -22.49 1.44 9.97
C SER A 137 -22.32 0.49 11.16
N VAL A 138 -22.00 1.05 12.32
CA VAL A 138 -21.93 0.31 13.59
C VAL A 138 -23.32 -0.19 14.00
N ASN A 139 -24.37 0.57 13.69
CA ASN A 139 -25.77 0.25 13.99
C ASN A 139 -26.27 -1.06 13.37
N LYS A 140 -25.60 -1.60 12.35
CA LYS A 140 -26.01 -2.88 11.75
C LYS A 140 -25.60 -4.09 12.61
N PHE A 141 -24.65 -3.90 13.53
CA PHE A 141 -23.99 -5.01 14.24
C PHE A 141 -24.17 -4.97 15.75
N PHE A 142 -24.63 -3.85 16.31
CA PHE A 142 -24.82 -3.67 17.74
C PHE A 142 -26.28 -3.30 18.03
N ASP A 143 -26.81 -3.86 19.11
CA ASP A 143 -28.17 -3.56 19.57
C ASP A 143 -28.24 -2.15 20.17
N ASP A 144 -29.42 -1.51 20.06
CA ASP A 144 -29.70 -0.17 20.58
C ASP A 144 -29.25 0.08 22.04
N PRO A 145 -29.49 -0.81 23.03
CA PRO A 145 -29.01 -0.60 24.39
C PRO A 145 -27.48 -0.58 24.49
N MET A 146 -26.79 -1.41 23.69
CA MET A 146 -25.32 -1.46 23.67
C MET A 146 -24.71 -0.24 22.97
N LEU A 147 -25.37 0.30 21.95
CA LEU A 147 -24.95 1.54 21.29
C LEU A 147 -25.00 2.75 22.24
N LEU A 148 -26.05 2.84 23.07
CA LEU A 148 -26.20 3.88 24.08
C LEU A 148 -25.09 3.82 25.15
N GLU A 149 -24.68 2.63 25.57
CA GLU A 149 -23.55 2.46 26.50
C GLU A 149 -22.21 2.85 25.85
N LEU A 150 -21.98 2.46 24.60
CA LEU A 150 -20.79 2.84 23.84
C LEU A 150 -20.69 4.34 23.59
N ALA A 151 -21.81 5.02 23.36
CA ALA A 151 -21.86 6.47 23.21
C ALA A 151 -21.50 7.18 24.53
N LYS A 152 -22.06 6.72 25.65
CA LYS A 152 -21.71 7.25 26.99
C LYS A 152 -20.22 7.07 27.32
N GLN A 153 -19.61 5.95 26.93
CA GLN A 153 -18.17 5.73 27.14
C GLN A 153 -17.30 6.63 26.24
N GLN A 154 -17.73 6.98 25.03
CA GLN A 154 -16.97 7.86 24.13
C GLN A 154 -16.81 9.28 24.69
N ASP A 155 -17.88 9.82 25.29
CA ASP A 155 -17.83 11.16 25.89
C ASP A 155 -16.83 11.22 27.06
N VAL A 156 -16.70 10.15 27.86
CA VAL A 156 -15.73 10.11 28.98
C VAL A 156 -14.26 10.16 28.50
N PHE A 157 -13.96 9.59 27.33
CA PHE A 157 -12.60 9.64 26.76
C PHE A 157 -12.30 10.95 26.03
N SER A 158 -13.30 11.69 25.52
CA SER A 158 -13.07 13.01 24.92
C SER A 158 -12.82 14.10 25.98
N TYR A 159 -13.33 13.95 27.21
CA TYR A 159 -13.06 14.87 28.33
C TYR A 159 -11.75 14.62 29.10
N SER A 160 -11.06 13.50 28.85
CA SER A 160 -9.79 13.15 29.51
C SER A 160 -8.54 13.50 28.69
N GLY A 161 -8.71 14.20 27.56
CA GLY A 161 -7.63 14.76 26.76
C GLY A 161 -7.31 16.20 27.18
N PHE A 162 -6.68 16.37 28.34
CA PHE A 162 -5.76 17.48 28.64
C PHE A 162 -4.36 16.89 28.84
#